data_AF-A0A7S0PQX5-F1
#
_entry.id   AF-A0A7S0PQX5-F1
#
_cell.length_a   1.000
_cell.length_b   1.000
_cell.length_c   1.000
_cell.angle_alpha   90.00
_cell.angle_beta   90.00
_cell.angle_gamma   90.00
#
_symmetry.space_group_name_H-M   'P 1'
#
loop_
_entity.id
_entity.type
_entity.pdbx_description
1 polymer ?
#
loop_
_entity_poly.entity_id
_entity_poly.type
_entity_poly.pdbx_seq_one_letter_code
_entity_poly.pdbx_strand_id
1 'polypeptide(L)'
;MGDTGGDIVSRLASSSGPSMVIEELGYGCTASKEYMKEVVGLMPAMDERELARLVGVLARTHSSLDVAKCGQTLASLAAAVGIAAPSQTATSWNYENAVDALREASPKLNWSNAMAQLDHEGFGVPDGRAFEAIARMFSRAVKDKEPFPVSAVAGGSAWRNAPLGQLEFLYHAIVAAPEMFPWAFSRRKIAPVEGLAPGSSPTGTPNQCWLSVDLYLTLAALAQSGAGDLGAKVRGVFEMPARGCPEIIAVGAAAAMAEDPTRAPFLAEVCAAVLPPYLVSPGHPSAPVVLHRVWASGPNGQECVARAMAETHAREGAAHVPRMLDVCQDLKALSAVLDRAPHAFAVELAALAARREYLNLEKWLQERCAASGAQFVGTCIRFLRMRATGADESPGAPKLAVETAAVFFKVLQAGAGGVAPGAQ
;
A
#
# COMPACT_ATOMS: atom_id res chain seq x y z
N MET A 1 46.63 34.15 18.18
CA MET A 1 46.37 32.70 18.16
C MET A 1 45.30 32.44 19.19
N GLY A 2 44.05 32.70 18.83
CA GLY A 2 42.93 32.73 19.77
C GLY A 2 42.16 31.42 19.71
N ASP A 3 41.97 30.81 20.89
CA ASP A 3 40.72 30.23 21.41
C ASP A 3 39.71 29.56 20.46
N THR A 4 40.14 28.95 19.34
CA THR A 4 39.24 28.24 18.42
C THR A 4 38.90 26.84 18.93
N GLY A 5 39.80 26.19 19.67
CA GLY A 5 39.58 24.83 20.19
C GLY A 5 38.52 24.77 21.29
N GLY A 6 38.53 25.74 22.21
CA GLY A 6 37.53 25.87 23.27
C GLY A 6 36.13 26.18 22.71
N ASP A 7 36.06 27.01 21.66
CA ASP A 7 34.81 27.36 20.98
C ASP A 7 34.22 26.21 20.15
N ILE A 8 35.06 25.30 19.62
CA ILE A 8 34.59 24.08 18.93
C ILE A 8 33.99 23.09 19.94
N VAL A 9 34.65 22.83 21.07
CA VAL A 9 34.15 21.91 22.10
C VAL A 9 32.90 22.47 22.78
N SER A 10 32.84 23.78 23.02
CA SER A 10 31.64 24.43 23.56
C SER A 10 30.47 24.40 22.56
N ARG A 11 30.72 24.51 21.25
CA ARG A 11 29.70 24.34 20.19
C ARG A 11 29.15 22.91 20.12
N LEU A 12 30.01 21.90 20.21
CA LEU A 12 29.60 20.49 20.30
C LEU A 12 28.70 20.20 21.50
N ALA A 13 28.93 20.92 22.60
CA ALA A 13 28.11 20.83 23.80
C ALA A 13 26.83 21.68 23.75
N SER A 14 26.72 22.66 22.84
CA SER A 14 25.68 23.71 22.89
C SER A 14 24.79 23.86 21.67
N SER A 15 25.13 23.35 20.47
CA SER A 15 24.20 23.35 19.35
C SER A 15 24.46 22.22 18.34
N SER A 16 23.36 21.59 17.90
CA SER A 16 23.25 20.39 17.05
C SER A 16 23.44 19.04 17.78
N GLY A 17 22.49 18.11 17.61
CA GLY A 17 22.55 16.78 18.23
C GLY A 17 23.74 15.94 17.71
N PRO A 18 24.20 14.93 18.46
CA PRO A 18 25.30 14.05 18.06
C PRO A 18 25.30 13.58 16.60
N SER A 19 24.13 13.31 16.02
CA SER A 19 23.96 12.92 14.62
C SER A 19 24.45 13.96 13.62
N MET A 20 24.12 15.24 13.83
CA MET A 20 24.54 16.35 12.97
C MET A 20 26.05 16.57 13.06
N VAL A 21 26.60 16.50 14.27
CA VAL A 21 28.04 16.62 14.49
C VAL A 21 28.78 15.51 13.74
N ILE A 22 28.34 14.27 13.88
CA ILE A 22 28.98 13.13 13.20
C ILE A 22 28.89 13.30 11.68
N GLU A 23 27.78 13.82 11.15
CA GLU A 23 27.64 14.15 9.72
C GLU A 23 28.71 15.16 9.26
N GLU A 24 28.91 16.24 10.01
CA GLU A 24 29.88 17.29 9.68
C GLU A 24 31.33 16.81 9.74
N LEU A 25 31.64 15.91 10.68
CA LEU A 25 32.95 15.29 10.83
C LEU A 25 33.22 14.23 9.74
N GLY A 26 32.16 13.59 9.26
CA GLY A 26 32.17 12.65 8.15
C GLY A 26 32.89 11.32 8.40
N TYR A 27 33.22 10.62 7.32
CA TYR A 27 33.60 9.20 7.32
C TYR A 27 34.73 8.82 8.28
N GLY A 28 35.66 9.76 8.51
CA GLY A 28 36.81 9.56 9.39
C GLY A 28 36.44 9.23 10.84
N CYS A 29 35.25 9.62 11.32
CA CYS A 29 34.74 9.23 12.63
C CYS A 29 34.70 7.71 12.82
N THR A 30 34.48 6.96 11.72
CA THR A 30 34.34 5.50 11.75
C THR A 30 35.62 4.77 11.34
N ALA A 31 36.77 5.45 11.26
CA ALA A 31 38.05 4.86 10.86
C ALA A 31 38.46 3.68 11.76
N SER A 32 38.21 3.78 13.06
CA SER A 32 38.25 2.67 14.00
C SER A 32 37.10 2.77 15.00
N LYS A 33 36.78 1.65 15.64
CA LYS A 33 35.80 1.60 16.73
C LYS A 33 36.22 2.50 17.90
N GLU A 34 37.50 2.46 18.27
CA GLU A 34 38.04 3.25 19.38
C GLU A 34 37.91 4.74 19.11
N TYR A 35 38.20 5.17 17.88
CA TYR A 35 38.10 6.57 17.48
C TYR A 35 36.66 7.08 17.49
N MET A 36 35.72 6.29 16.96
CA MET A 36 34.29 6.63 17.03
C MET A 36 33.83 6.77 18.48
N LYS A 37 34.29 5.88 19.37
CA LYS A 37 33.93 5.89 20.79
C LYS A 37 34.45 7.13 21.50
N GLU A 38 35.67 7.56 21.19
CA GLU A 38 36.23 8.82 21.70
C GLU A 38 35.37 10.00 21.23
N VAL A 39 35.08 10.09 19.92
CA VAL A 39 34.28 11.17 19.33
C VAL A 39 32.88 11.24 19.96
N VAL A 40 32.19 10.11 20.09
CA VAL A 40 30.87 10.04 20.75
C VAL A 40 30.96 10.45 22.23
N GLY A 41 32.05 10.11 22.91
CA GLY A 41 32.30 10.48 24.31
C GLY A 41 32.43 11.99 24.56
N LEU A 42 32.64 12.78 23.51
CA LEU A 42 32.71 14.25 23.58
C LEU A 42 31.32 14.91 23.50
N MET A 43 30.28 14.14 23.20
CA MET A 43 28.94 14.65 22.93
C MET A 43 27.98 14.32 24.10
N PRO A 44 26.82 14.99 24.19
CA PRO A 44 25.78 14.61 25.13
C PRO A 44 25.37 13.14 24.96
N ALA A 45 24.97 12.50 26.06
CA ALA A 45 24.49 11.12 26.03
C ALA A 45 23.32 10.97 25.04
N MET A 46 23.41 9.99 24.15
CA MET A 46 22.36 9.72 23.18
C MET A 46 21.16 9.06 23.87
N ASP A 47 19.96 9.44 23.45
CA ASP A 47 18.72 8.69 23.66
C ASP A 47 18.38 7.89 22.39
N GLU A 48 17.31 7.10 22.43
CA GLU A 48 16.86 6.33 21.27
C GLU A 48 16.47 7.19 20.06
N ARG A 49 16.02 8.43 20.28
CA ARG A 49 15.67 9.34 19.20
C ARG A 49 16.92 9.83 18.47
N GLU A 50 17.95 10.20 19.20
CA GLU A 50 19.21 10.64 18.61
C GLU A 50 19.95 9.49 17.92
N LEU A 51 19.86 8.27 18.48
CA LEU A 51 20.36 7.07 17.81
C LEU A 51 19.65 6.83 16.48
N ALA A 52 18.32 6.99 16.42
CA ALA A 52 17.55 6.87 15.18
C ALA A 52 18.00 7.88 14.12
N ARG A 53 18.22 9.14 14.53
CA ARG A 53 18.74 10.20 13.65
C ARG A 53 20.12 9.85 13.12
N LEU A 54 21.02 9.40 13.99
CA LEU A 54 22.37 9.01 13.58
C LEU A 54 22.33 7.86 12.58
N VAL A 55 21.51 6.83 12.81
CA VAL A 55 21.31 5.74 11.84
C VAL A 55 20.83 6.27 10.49
N GLY A 56 19.84 7.17 10.48
CA GLY A 56 19.35 7.81 9.26
C GLY A 56 20.42 8.66 8.54
N VAL A 57 21.23 9.40 9.30
CA VAL A 57 22.36 10.20 8.78
C VAL A 57 23.41 9.32 8.14
N LEU A 58 23.90 8.30 8.86
CA LEU A 58 24.92 7.38 8.35
C LEU A 58 24.45 6.68 7.07
N ALA A 59 23.18 6.26 7.03
CA ALA A 59 22.59 5.63 5.86
C ALA A 59 22.44 6.58 4.67
N ARG A 60 21.81 7.75 4.85
CA ARG A 60 21.56 8.68 3.73
C ARG A 60 22.86 9.22 3.14
N THR A 61 23.86 9.46 3.98
CA THR A 61 25.12 10.13 3.60
C THR A 61 26.21 9.16 3.17
N HIS A 62 25.87 7.90 2.92
CA HIS A 62 26.83 6.86 2.56
C HIS A 62 27.76 7.20 1.37
N SER A 63 27.36 8.12 0.49
CA SER A 63 28.17 8.57 -0.65
C SER A 63 28.07 10.07 -0.98
N SER A 64 27.47 10.89 -0.11
CA SER A 64 27.15 12.29 -0.42
C SER A 64 27.98 13.34 0.33
N LEU A 65 28.90 12.91 1.21
CA LEU A 65 29.69 13.85 1.99
C LEU A 65 30.86 14.43 1.19
N ASP A 66 31.17 15.70 1.45
CA ASP A 66 32.41 16.33 0.98
C ASP A 66 33.58 15.84 1.85
N VAL A 67 34.27 14.82 1.37
CA VAL A 67 35.40 14.17 2.07
C VAL A 67 36.48 15.19 2.47
N ALA A 68 36.76 16.19 1.63
CA ALA A 68 37.79 17.17 1.90
C ALA A 68 37.37 18.12 3.03
N LYS A 69 36.14 18.64 2.96
CA LYS A 69 35.59 19.51 3.99
C LYS A 69 35.44 18.79 5.33
N CYS A 70 34.84 17.60 5.33
CA CYS A 70 34.68 16.79 6.54
C CYS A 70 36.03 16.43 7.16
N GLY A 71 37.02 16.06 6.35
CA GLY A 71 38.37 15.77 6.83
C GLY A 71 39.04 16.98 7.51
N GLN A 72 38.84 18.20 6.99
CA GLN A 72 39.33 19.42 7.63
C GLN A 72 38.64 19.71 8.97
N THR A 73 37.32 19.53 9.03
CA THR A 73 36.54 19.66 10.28
C THR A 73 37.02 18.67 11.33
N LEU A 74 37.20 17.40 10.94
CA LEU A 74 37.66 16.34 11.83
C LEU A 74 39.09 16.58 12.32
N ALA A 75 40.00 17.02 11.46
CA ALA A 75 41.37 17.36 11.85
C ALA A 75 41.40 18.54 12.85
N SER A 76 40.52 19.53 12.65
CA SER A 76 40.38 20.67 13.56
C SER A 76 39.86 20.24 14.94
N LEU A 77 38.87 19.34 14.97
CA LEU A 77 38.38 18.74 16.21
C LEU A 77 39.48 17.94 16.92
N ALA A 78 40.17 17.08 16.17
CA ALA A 78 41.22 16.21 16.70
C ALA A 78 42.32 17.04 17.38
N ALA A 79 42.75 18.13 16.74
CA ALA A 79 43.71 19.07 17.31
C ALA A 79 43.18 19.79 18.57
N ALA A 80 41.90 20.17 18.60
CA ALA A 80 41.29 20.87 19.73
C ALA A 80 41.17 19.98 20.98
N VAL A 81 40.89 18.69 20.79
CA VAL A 81 40.65 17.72 21.88
C VAL A 81 41.90 16.92 22.25
N GLY A 82 42.97 17.03 21.45
CA GLY A 82 44.23 16.35 21.70
C GLY A 82 44.22 14.87 21.31
N ILE A 83 43.35 14.46 20.39
CA ILE A 83 43.31 13.11 19.83
C ILE A 83 44.02 13.07 18.48
N ALA A 84 44.63 11.93 18.12
CA ALA A 84 45.30 11.79 16.84
C ALA A 84 44.28 11.73 15.71
N ALA A 85 44.47 12.52 14.65
CA ALA A 85 43.62 12.41 13.46
C ALA A 85 43.78 11.03 12.80
N PRO A 86 42.73 10.48 12.15
CA PRO A 86 42.83 9.22 11.43
C PRO A 86 43.94 9.27 10.38
N SER A 87 44.75 8.21 10.30
CA SER A 87 45.91 8.14 9.41
C SER A 87 45.55 8.00 7.93
N GLN A 88 44.35 7.53 7.62
CA GLN A 88 43.85 7.34 6.26
C GLN A 88 42.58 8.15 6.03
N THR A 89 42.47 8.76 4.85
CA THR A 89 41.27 9.46 4.42
C THR A 89 40.18 8.45 4.08
N ALA A 90 39.18 8.33 4.95
CA ALA A 90 38.03 7.47 4.71
C ALA A 90 37.08 8.09 3.66
N THR A 91 36.60 7.28 2.73
CA THR A 91 35.67 7.69 1.65
C THR A 91 34.26 7.10 1.82
N SER A 92 34.02 6.36 2.89
CA SER A 92 32.72 5.76 3.22
C SER A 92 32.64 5.45 4.72
N TRP A 93 31.41 5.34 5.23
CA TRP A 93 31.17 4.91 6.60
C TRP A 93 31.59 3.45 6.82
N ASN A 94 32.24 3.17 7.96
CA ASN A 94 32.37 1.82 8.48
C ASN A 94 31.27 1.56 9.51
N TYR A 95 30.17 0.95 9.06
CA TYR A 95 29.00 0.68 9.90
C TYR A 95 29.29 -0.27 11.06
N GLU A 96 30.26 -1.18 10.90
CA GLU A 96 30.66 -2.11 11.95
C GLU A 96 31.32 -1.38 13.13
N ASN A 97 32.30 -0.53 12.81
CA ASN A 97 32.97 0.32 13.80
C ASN A 97 31.98 1.27 14.47
N ALA A 98 31.07 1.88 13.70
CA ALA A 98 30.03 2.77 14.22
C ALA A 98 29.14 2.06 15.25
N VAL A 99 28.53 0.94 14.87
CA VAL A 99 27.60 0.20 15.74
C VAL A 99 28.29 -0.32 16.99
N ASP A 100 29.49 -0.90 16.86
CA ASP A 100 30.20 -1.46 18.00
C ASP A 100 30.62 -0.38 18.99
N ALA A 101 31.08 0.78 18.49
CA ALA A 101 31.41 1.93 19.33
C ALA A 101 30.17 2.46 20.07
N LEU A 102 29.04 2.63 19.36
CA LEU A 102 27.78 3.11 19.96
C LEU A 102 27.25 2.15 21.04
N ARG A 103 27.30 0.84 20.81
CA ARG A 103 26.87 -0.15 21.81
C ARG A 103 27.72 -0.14 23.07
N GLU A 104 29.02 0.13 22.95
CA GLU A 104 29.90 0.22 24.11
C GLU A 104 29.79 1.56 24.82
N ALA A 105 29.62 2.66 24.07
CA ALA A 105 29.45 3.99 24.63
C ALA A 105 28.09 4.13 25.35
N SER A 106 27.05 3.45 24.85
CA SER A 106 25.69 3.56 25.35
C SER A 106 24.99 2.20 25.47
N PRO A 107 25.41 1.34 26.42
CA PRO A 107 24.94 -0.05 26.52
C PRO A 107 23.47 -0.19 26.94
N LYS A 108 22.84 0.89 27.42
CA LYS A 108 21.44 0.93 27.85
C LYS A 108 20.46 1.20 26.70
N LEU A 109 20.93 1.67 25.55
CA LEU A 109 20.07 2.05 24.44
C LEU A 109 19.39 0.84 23.82
N ASN A 110 18.08 0.96 23.62
CA ASN A 110 17.31 -0.06 22.93
C ASN A 110 17.19 0.27 21.43
N TRP A 111 17.87 -0.52 20.60
CA TRP A 111 17.89 -0.32 19.14
C TRP A 111 16.52 -0.53 18.49
N SER A 112 15.70 -1.43 19.02
CA SER A 112 14.33 -1.65 18.54
C SER A 112 13.44 -0.42 18.81
N ASN A 113 13.58 0.21 19.98
CA ASN A 113 12.92 1.49 20.29
C ASN A 113 13.48 2.63 19.44
N ALA A 114 14.79 2.64 19.15
CA ALA A 114 15.38 3.63 18.24
C ALA A 114 14.82 3.50 16.81
N MET A 115 14.65 2.28 16.28
CA MET A 115 14.04 2.10 14.96
C MET A 115 12.57 2.56 14.93
N ALA A 116 11.87 2.53 16.07
CA ALA A 116 10.53 3.13 16.18
C ALA A 116 10.53 4.67 16.15
N GLN A 117 11.70 5.33 16.23
CA GLN A 117 11.87 6.78 16.17
C GLN A 117 12.44 7.28 14.83
N LEU A 118 12.43 6.45 13.78
CA LEU A 118 12.89 6.84 12.43
C LEU A 118 12.01 7.94 11.79
N ASP A 119 10.78 8.15 12.29
CA ASP A 119 9.92 9.27 11.89
C ASP A 119 10.40 10.59 12.49
N HIS A 120 11.45 11.17 11.90
CA HIS A 120 11.99 12.47 12.29
C HIS A 120 12.29 13.34 11.07
N GLU A 121 12.37 14.65 11.29
CA GLU A 121 12.69 15.60 10.23
C GLU A 121 14.02 15.25 9.54
N GLY A 122 14.03 15.40 8.22
CA GLY A 122 15.18 15.10 7.39
C GLY A 122 15.42 13.62 7.12
N PHE A 123 14.70 12.66 7.72
CA PHE A 123 14.85 11.23 7.40
C PHE A 123 14.53 10.94 5.92
N GLY A 124 15.35 10.09 5.28
CA GLY A 124 15.21 9.71 3.88
C GLY A 124 16.09 8.52 3.54
N VAL A 125 15.72 7.77 2.51
CA VAL A 125 16.39 6.55 2.06
C VAL A 125 16.60 6.64 0.54
N PRO A 126 17.65 7.35 0.09
CA PRO A 126 17.78 7.73 -1.32
C PRO A 126 17.96 6.54 -2.28
N ASP A 127 18.51 5.42 -1.78
CA ASP A 127 18.75 4.22 -2.58
C ASP A 127 18.80 2.94 -1.72
N GLY A 128 18.99 1.81 -2.41
CA GLY A 128 19.06 0.49 -1.78
C GLY A 128 20.26 0.30 -0.84
N ARG A 129 21.36 1.07 -1.00
CA ARG A 129 22.52 0.99 -0.11
C ARG A 129 22.22 1.67 1.22
N ALA A 130 21.52 2.80 1.19
CA ALA A 130 21.04 3.45 2.41
C ALA A 130 20.09 2.51 3.18
N PHE A 131 19.15 1.87 2.51
CA PHE A 131 18.27 0.87 3.12
C PHE A 131 19.06 -0.29 3.75
N GLU A 132 19.99 -0.87 2.98
CA GLU A 132 20.83 -1.98 3.43
C GLU A 132 21.71 -1.59 4.63
N ALA A 133 22.22 -0.36 4.67
CA ALA A 133 22.98 0.17 5.80
C ALA A 133 22.13 0.20 7.09
N ILE A 134 20.87 0.68 7.02
CA ILE A 134 19.97 0.69 8.17
C ILE A 134 19.73 -0.74 8.68
N ALA A 135 19.37 -1.66 7.78
CA ALA A 135 19.09 -3.05 8.14
C ALA A 135 20.31 -3.75 8.77
N ARG A 136 21.49 -3.58 8.18
CA ARG A 136 22.75 -4.17 8.69
C ARG A 136 23.21 -3.56 10.00
N MET A 137 23.08 -2.24 10.16
CA MET A 137 23.40 -1.60 11.44
C MET A 137 22.51 -2.15 12.56
N PHE A 138 21.21 -2.29 12.30
CA PHE A 138 20.28 -2.89 13.25
C PHE A 138 20.63 -4.35 13.57
N SER A 139 20.79 -5.21 12.55
CA SER A 139 21.12 -6.64 12.74
C SER A 139 22.41 -6.82 13.55
N ARG A 140 23.46 -6.06 13.23
CA ARG A 140 24.71 -6.06 14.00
C ARG A 140 24.47 -5.60 15.45
N ALA A 141 23.68 -4.55 15.63
CA ALA A 141 23.44 -3.99 16.95
C ALA A 141 22.76 -4.97 17.91
N VAL A 142 21.83 -5.76 17.39
CA VAL A 142 21.12 -6.79 18.17
C VAL A 142 21.79 -8.16 18.10
N LYS A 143 22.92 -8.28 17.37
CA LYS A 143 23.65 -9.54 17.12
C LYS A 143 22.74 -10.64 16.56
N ASP A 144 21.87 -10.27 15.64
CA ASP A 144 20.88 -11.14 14.99
C ASP A 144 19.89 -11.81 15.94
N LYS A 145 19.75 -11.31 17.18
CA LYS A 145 18.85 -11.89 18.20
C LYS A 145 17.41 -11.38 18.10
N GLU A 146 17.21 -10.22 17.50
CA GLU A 146 15.90 -9.57 17.37
C GLU A 146 15.64 -9.21 15.90
N PRO A 147 14.42 -9.43 15.38
CA PRO A 147 14.05 -8.96 14.06
C PRO A 147 13.86 -7.44 14.05
N PHE A 148 14.11 -6.81 12.89
CA PHE A 148 13.78 -5.40 12.70
C PHE A 148 12.28 -5.15 12.99
N PRO A 149 11.93 -4.10 13.76
CA PRO A 149 10.53 -3.85 14.13
C PRO A 149 9.74 -3.36 12.91
N VAL A 150 9.11 -4.29 12.19
CA VAL A 150 8.33 -4.00 10.97
C VAL A 150 7.28 -2.91 11.22
N SER A 151 6.61 -2.91 12.38
CA SER A 151 5.59 -1.93 12.75
C SER A 151 6.13 -0.50 12.88
N ALA A 152 7.45 -0.30 13.02
CA ALA A 152 8.05 1.03 13.02
C ALA A 152 7.88 1.73 11.67
N VAL A 153 7.94 0.97 10.56
CA VAL A 153 7.85 1.51 9.21
C VAL A 153 6.53 1.15 8.53
N ALA A 154 6.08 -0.10 8.65
CA ALA A 154 4.81 -0.59 8.14
C ALA A 154 3.83 -0.88 9.29
N GLY A 155 3.47 0.16 10.04
CA GLY A 155 2.54 0.07 11.19
C GLY A 155 1.06 0.30 10.86
N GLY A 156 0.71 0.48 9.59
CA GLY A 156 -0.63 0.84 9.13
C GLY A 156 -0.95 2.34 9.17
N SER A 157 0.05 3.20 9.34
CA SER A 157 -0.09 4.67 9.36
C SER A 157 1.05 5.36 8.61
N ALA A 158 0.77 6.55 8.10
CA ALA A 158 1.79 7.43 7.55
C ALA A 158 2.56 8.12 8.69
N TRP A 159 3.87 8.20 8.53
CA TRP A 159 4.76 9.00 9.33
C TRP A 159 4.40 10.49 9.20
N ARG A 160 4.55 11.23 10.31
CA ARG A 160 4.15 12.63 10.40
C ARG A 160 5.26 13.57 9.98
N ASN A 161 6.50 13.25 10.32
CA ASN A 161 7.66 14.12 10.08
C ASN A 161 8.40 13.77 8.79
N ALA A 162 8.38 12.49 8.38
CA ALA A 162 9.06 12.03 7.16
C ALA A 162 8.24 11.04 6.31
N PRO A 163 7.04 11.41 5.81
CA PRO A 163 6.22 10.50 4.99
C PRO A 163 6.92 10.07 3.68
N LEU A 164 7.72 10.95 3.06
CA LEU A 164 8.51 10.58 1.88
C LEU A 164 9.59 9.55 2.22
N GLY A 165 10.35 9.77 3.30
CA GLY A 165 11.37 8.82 3.75
C GLY A 165 10.79 7.46 4.15
N GLN A 166 9.56 7.43 4.69
CA GLN A 166 8.83 6.18 4.93
C GLN A 166 8.55 5.44 3.61
N LEU A 167 8.06 6.14 2.59
CA LEU A 167 7.77 5.55 1.29
C LEU A 167 9.04 5.02 0.61
N GLU A 168 10.14 5.78 0.67
CA GLU A 168 11.45 5.38 0.15
C GLU A 168 11.96 4.11 0.85
N PHE A 169 11.87 4.05 2.19
CA PHE A 169 12.22 2.85 2.94
C PHE A 169 11.38 1.65 2.47
N LEU A 170 10.05 1.83 2.38
CA LEU A 170 9.14 0.76 1.97
C LEU A 170 9.42 0.30 0.54
N TYR A 171 9.74 1.22 -0.38
CA TYR A 171 10.09 0.90 -1.77
C TYR A 171 11.27 -0.07 -1.86
N HIS A 172 12.29 0.12 -1.02
CA HIS A 172 13.40 -0.83 -0.93
C HIS A 172 13.04 -2.10 -0.17
N ALA A 173 12.27 -2.01 0.91
CA ALA A 173 11.86 -3.16 1.72
C ALA A 173 10.98 -4.17 0.97
N ILE A 174 10.09 -3.72 0.07
CA ILE A 174 9.18 -4.61 -0.68
C ILE A 174 9.90 -5.45 -1.73
N VAL A 175 11.06 -5.01 -2.24
CA VAL A 175 11.90 -5.76 -3.21
C VAL A 175 13.08 -6.46 -2.55
N ALA A 176 13.34 -6.19 -1.26
CA ALA A 176 14.44 -6.77 -0.52
C ALA A 176 14.25 -8.28 -0.30
N ALA A 177 15.38 -8.99 -0.18
CA ALA A 177 15.39 -10.39 0.19
C ALA A 177 14.78 -10.61 1.60
N PRO A 178 14.20 -11.80 1.88
CA PRO A 178 13.58 -12.09 3.18
C PRO A 178 14.52 -11.88 4.39
N GLU A 179 15.82 -12.08 4.20
CA GLU A 179 16.85 -11.93 5.23
C GLU A 179 17.14 -10.46 5.55
N MET A 180 16.86 -9.55 4.62
CA MET A 180 17.13 -8.12 4.76
C MET A 180 16.02 -7.37 5.48
N PHE A 181 14.76 -7.75 5.28
CA PHE A 181 13.64 -7.15 5.99
C PHE A 181 12.57 -8.18 6.37
N PRO A 182 12.24 -8.30 7.67
CA PRO A 182 11.59 -9.49 8.17
C PRO A 182 10.07 -9.36 8.14
N TRP A 183 9.48 -9.26 6.94
CA TRP A 183 8.02 -9.14 6.73
C TRP A 183 7.20 -10.22 7.45
N ALA A 184 7.81 -11.37 7.76
CA ALA A 184 7.22 -12.42 8.59
C ALA A 184 6.76 -11.94 9.98
N PHE A 185 7.33 -10.86 10.51
CA PHE A 185 6.98 -10.24 11.79
C PHE A 185 5.99 -9.06 11.66
N SER A 186 5.38 -8.88 10.48
CA SER A 186 4.22 -8.01 10.36
C SER A 186 3.10 -8.47 11.30
N ARG A 187 2.43 -7.51 11.95
CA ARG A 187 1.44 -7.77 12.99
C ARG A 187 0.17 -8.38 12.39
N ARG A 188 -0.33 -7.80 11.30
CA ARG A 188 -1.53 -8.26 10.60
C ARG A 188 -1.15 -8.83 9.24
N LYS A 189 -1.51 -10.08 8.99
CA LYS A 189 -1.22 -10.78 7.74
C LYS A 189 -2.44 -11.56 7.26
N ILE A 190 -2.62 -11.62 5.94
CA ILE A 190 -3.50 -12.62 5.34
C ILE A 190 -2.79 -13.98 5.30
N ALA A 191 -3.58 -15.05 5.40
CA ALA A 191 -3.06 -16.40 5.15
C ALA A 191 -2.73 -16.57 3.66
N PRO A 192 -1.75 -17.44 3.31
CA PRO A 192 -1.48 -17.81 1.93
C PRO A 192 -2.77 -18.14 1.16
N VAL A 193 -2.81 -17.74 -0.11
CA VAL A 193 -3.96 -17.94 -0.98
C VAL A 193 -3.80 -19.28 -1.69
N GLU A 194 -4.29 -20.33 -1.06
CA GLU A 194 -4.28 -21.69 -1.61
C GLU A 194 -5.34 -21.87 -2.71
N GLY A 195 -5.12 -22.81 -3.62
CA GLY A 195 -6.06 -23.16 -4.70
C GLY A 195 -6.03 -22.22 -5.91
N LEU A 196 -4.91 -21.54 -6.14
CA LEU A 196 -4.71 -20.69 -7.31
C LEU A 196 -4.40 -21.49 -8.58
N ALA A 197 -4.40 -20.80 -9.72
CA ALA A 197 -3.95 -21.35 -11.00
C ALA A 197 -2.53 -21.93 -10.90
N PRO A 198 -2.22 -23.00 -11.67
CA PRO A 198 -0.85 -23.52 -11.75
C PRO A 198 0.14 -22.42 -12.14
N GLY A 199 1.21 -22.27 -11.36
CA GLY A 199 2.23 -21.23 -11.57
C GLY A 199 1.99 -19.94 -10.79
N SER A 200 0.79 -19.70 -10.25
CA SER A 200 0.55 -18.60 -9.30
C SER A 200 1.14 -18.94 -7.93
N SER A 201 1.72 -17.95 -7.26
CA SER A 201 2.32 -18.10 -5.93
C SER A 201 1.30 -17.80 -4.82
N PRO A 202 0.98 -18.75 -3.92
CA PRO A 202 0.07 -18.52 -2.78
C PRO A 202 0.54 -17.44 -1.82
N THR A 203 1.85 -17.14 -1.80
CA THR A 203 2.47 -16.14 -0.93
C THR A 203 2.87 -14.86 -1.68
N GLY A 204 2.60 -14.79 -2.99
CA GLY A 204 3.01 -13.68 -3.83
C GLY A 204 4.52 -13.66 -4.06
N THR A 205 5.20 -12.64 -3.54
CA THR A 205 6.64 -12.46 -3.70
C THR A 205 7.44 -13.36 -2.75
N PRO A 206 8.73 -13.66 -3.04
CA PRO A 206 9.56 -14.50 -2.17
C PRO A 206 9.68 -14.01 -0.72
N ASN A 207 9.70 -12.68 -0.52
CA ASN A 207 9.73 -12.05 0.80
C ASN A 207 8.36 -11.91 1.47
N GLN A 208 7.28 -12.35 0.79
CA GLN A 208 5.91 -12.42 1.31
C GLN A 208 5.36 -11.06 1.82
N CYS A 209 5.93 -9.94 1.37
CA CYS A 209 5.57 -8.61 1.85
C CYS A 209 4.09 -8.28 1.60
N TRP A 210 3.55 -8.72 0.46
CA TRP A 210 2.15 -8.49 0.07
C TRP A 210 1.13 -9.33 0.85
N LEU A 211 1.56 -10.19 1.76
CA LEU A 211 0.67 -10.80 2.77
C LEU A 211 0.46 -9.87 3.97
N SER A 212 1.31 -8.86 4.18
CA SER A 212 1.22 -7.88 5.26
C SER A 212 0.05 -6.93 5.04
N VAL A 213 -0.99 -7.02 5.86
CA VAL A 213 -2.11 -6.06 5.83
C VAL A 213 -1.63 -4.67 6.25
N ASP A 214 -0.68 -4.60 7.19
CA ASP A 214 -0.10 -3.34 7.64
C ASP A 214 0.62 -2.58 6.52
N LEU A 215 1.19 -3.29 5.53
CA LEU A 215 1.81 -2.66 4.34
C LEU A 215 0.75 -1.92 3.50
N TYR A 216 -0.37 -2.57 3.17
CA TYR A 216 -1.45 -1.91 2.42
C TYR A 216 -2.00 -0.70 3.17
N LEU A 217 -2.20 -0.82 4.49
CA LEU A 217 -2.69 0.26 5.33
C LEU A 217 -1.71 1.43 5.38
N THR A 218 -0.41 1.18 5.53
CA THR A 218 0.61 2.22 5.50
C THR A 218 0.68 2.91 4.14
N LEU A 219 0.68 2.15 3.03
CA LEU A 219 0.71 2.71 1.69
C LEU A 219 -0.54 3.57 1.41
N ALA A 220 -1.73 3.08 1.78
CA ALA A 220 -2.96 3.84 1.67
C ALA A 220 -2.92 5.12 2.52
N ALA A 221 -2.37 5.05 3.74
CA ALA A 221 -2.19 6.21 4.59
C ALA A 221 -1.26 7.25 3.99
N LEU A 222 -0.15 6.81 3.37
CA LEU A 222 0.78 7.68 2.66
C LEU A 222 0.12 8.36 1.47
N ALA A 223 -0.63 7.60 0.66
CA ALA A 223 -1.36 8.15 -0.49
C ALA A 223 -2.42 9.18 -0.08
N GLN A 224 -3.06 8.98 1.08
CA GLN A 224 -4.10 9.86 1.61
C GLN A 224 -3.57 11.01 2.48
N SER A 225 -2.26 11.05 2.76
CA SER A 225 -1.65 12.09 3.61
C SER A 225 -1.69 13.49 3.00
N GLY A 226 -1.92 13.59 1.67
CA GLY A 226 -1.97 14.86 0.94
C GLY A 226 -0.61 15.56 0.79
N ALA A 227 0.49 14.95 1.24
CA ALA A 227 1.82 15.52 1.12
C ALA A 227 2.42 15.26 -0.27
N GLY A 228 2.64 16.33 -1.04
CA GLY A 228 3.31 16.28 -2.35
C GLY A 228 2.64 15.34 -3.36
N ASP A 229 3.45 14.64 -4.17
CA ASP A 229 2.96 13.66 -5.16
C ASP A 229 2.82 12.23 -4.59
N LEU A 230 2.88 12.05 -3.26
CA LEU A 230 2.95 10.71 -2.64
C LEU A 230 1.85 9.76 -3.13
N GLY A 231 0.64 10.27 -3.39
CA GLY A 231 -0.43 9.48 -3.98
C GLY A 231 -0.06 8.83 -5.31
N ALA A 232 0.61 9.56 -6.21
CA ALA A 232 1.06 9.03 -7.49
C ALA A 232 2.21 8.02 -7.32
N LYS A 233 3.20 8.33 -6.48
CA LYS A 233 4.30 7.40 -6.17
C LYS A 233 3.80 6.09 -5.55
N VAL A 234 2.85 6.16 -4.61
CA VAL A 234 2.24 4.97 -4.01
C VAL A 234 1.46 4.16 -5.04
N ARG A 235 0.73 4.79 -5.98
CA ARG A 235 0.11 4.04 -7.10
C ARG A 235 1.16 3.28 -7.90
N GLY A 236 2.30 3.91 -8.20
CA GLY A 236 3.44 3.27 -8.88
C GLY A 236 3.98 2.03 -8.16
N VAL A 237 3.97 2.02 -6.82
CA VAL A 237 4.38 0.86 -6.01
C VAL A 237 3.53 -0.39 -6.28
N PHE A 238 2.24 -0.22 -6.60
CA PHE A 238 1.34 -1.34 -6.86
C PHE A 238 1.42 -1.89 -8.29
N GLU A 239 2.10 -1.22 -9.23
CA GLU A 239 2.13 -1.65 -10.65
C GLU A 239 2.77 -3.02 -10.87
N MET A 240 3.93 -3.26 -10.26
CA MET A 240 4.65 -4.53 -10.37
C MET A 240 3.87 -5.70 -9.74
N PRO A 241 3.43 -5.62 -8.46
CA PRO A 241 2.71 -6.73 -7.86
C PRO A 241 1.30 -6.93 -8.44
N ALA A 242 0.64 -5.89 -8.97
CA ALA A 242 -0.62 -6.05 -9.69
C ALA A 242 -0.48 -6.92 -10.96
N ARG A 243 0.73 -7.02 -11.53
CA ARG A 243 1.03 -7.91 -12.66
C ARG A 243 1.59 -9.26 -12.22
N GLY A 244 2.43 -9.28 -11.19
CA GLY A 244 3.14 -10.48 -10.73
C GLY A 244 2.35 -11.38 -9.78
N CYS A 245 1.48 -10.80 -8.95
CA CYS A 245 0.65 -11.53 -8.00
C CYS A 245 -0.72 -10.85 -7.78
N PRO A 246 -1.52 -10.64 -8.84
CA PRO A 246 -2.81 -9.93 -8.78
C PRO A 246 -3.78 -10.57 -7.77
N GLU A 247 -3.73 -11.88 -7.57
CA GLU A 247 -4.57 -12.58 -6.58
C GLU A 247 -4.27 -12.11 -5.15
N ILE A 248 -2.98 -11.92 -4.83
CA ILE A 248 -2.54 -11.50 -3.50
C ILE A 248 -2.87 -10.03 -3.28
N ILE A 249 -2.72 -9.18 -4.31
CA ILE A 249 -3.10 -7.77 -4.25
C ILE A 249 -4.61 -7.61 -4.03
N ALA A 250 -5.45 -8.37 -4.75
CA ALA A 250 -6.90 -8.32 -4.59
C ALA A 250 -7.33 -8.70 -3.16
N VAL A 251 -6.84 -9.84 -2.66
CA VAL A 251 -7.19 -10.36 -1.33
C VAL A 251 -6.60 -9.48 -0.22
N GLY A 252 -5.35 -9.02 -0.37
CA GLY A 252 -4.68 -8.17 0.60
C GLY A 252 -5.31 -6.79 0.74
N ALA A 253 -5.64 -6.13 -0.38
CA ALA A 253 -6.37 -4.86 -0.38
C ALA A 253 -7.75 -5.01 0.27
N ALA A 254 -8.48 -6.08 -0.07
CA ALA A 254 -9.80 -6.37 0.51
C ALA A 254 -9.75 -6.62 2.02
N ALA A 255 -8.74 -7.32 2.51
CA ALA A 255 -8.51 -7.54 3.94
C ALA A 255 -8.13 -6.23 4.66
N ALA A 256 -7.26 -5.42 4.06
CA ALA A 256 -6.88 -4.12 4.62
C ALA A 256 -8.08 -3.15 4.74
N MET A 257 -8.98 -3.12 3.75
CA MET A 257 -10.21 -2.33 3.82
C MET A 257 -11.20 -2.81 4.88
N ALA A 258 -11.16 -4.09 5.25
CA ALA A 258 -11.98 -4.65 6.31
C ALA A 258 -11.42 -4.26 7.71
N GLU A 259 -10.09 -4.24 7.83
CA GLU A 259 -9.39 -3.82 9.05
C GLU A 259 -9.54 -2.31 9.32
N ASP A 260 -9.42 -1.46 8.30
CA ASP A 260 -9.57 -0.02 8.42
C ASP A 260 -10.36 0.56 7.23
N PRO A 261 -11.69 0.76 7.39
CA PRO A 261 -12.53 1.32 6.34
C PRO A 261 -12.13 2.72 5.87
N THR A 262 -11.37 3.50 6.66
CA THR A 262 -10.91 4.84 6.24
C THR A 262 -9.92 4.78 5.07
N ARG A 263 -9.29 3.62 4.86
CA ARG A 263 -8.37 3.36 3.74
C ARG A 263 -9.07 2.88 2.48
N ALA A 264 -10.37 2.58 2.55
CA ALA A 264 -11.14 2.05 1.43
C ALA A 264 -11.11 2.91 0.16
N PRO A 265 -11.16 4.26 0.19
CA PRO A 265 -11.14 5.06 -1.04
C PRO A 265 -9.95 4.75 -1.95
N PHE A 266 -8.75 4.62 -1.38
CA PHE A 266 -7.54 4.28 -2.15
C PHE A 266 -7.45 2.79 -2.47
N LEU A 267 -7.67 1.93 -1.48
CA LEU A 267 -7.51 0.48 -1.65
C LEU A 267 -8.59 -0.15 -2.55
N ALA A 268 -9.77 0.46 -2.63
CA ALA A 268 -10.80 0.03 -3.55
C ALA A 268 -10.38 0.26 -5.01
N GLU A 269 -9.68 1.35 -5.32
CA GLU A 269 -9.11 1.57 -6.65
C GLU A 269 -8.07 0.50 -6.99
N VAL A 270 -7.16 0.20 -6.05
CA VAL A 270 -6.16 -0.86 -6.21
C VAL A 270 -6.81 -2.23 -6.44
N CYS A 271 -7.81 -2.58 -5.63
CA CYS A 271 -8.54 -3.84 -5.75
C CYS A 271 -9.29 -3.92 -7.09
N ALA A 272 -10.02 -2.87 -7.47
CA ALA A 272 -10.76 -2.84 -8.73
C ALA A 272 -9.86 -2.94 -9.97
N ALA A 273 -8.63 -2.44 -9.92
CA ALA A 273 -7.70 -2.53 -11.04
C ALA A 273 -7.29 -3.99 -11.37
N VAL A 274 -7.29 -4.90 -10.39
CA VAL A 274 -6.85 -6.30 -10.59
C VAL A 274 -8.01 -7.29 -10.74
N LEU A 275 -9.26 -6.88 -10.48
CA LEU A 275 -10.44 -7.75 -10.53
C LEU A 275 -10.96 -8.17 -11.93
N PRO A 276 -10.85 -7.36 -13.00
CA PRO A 276 -11.53 -7.65 -14.28
C PRO A 276 -11.24 -9.04 -14.88
N PRO A 277 -10.00 -9.57 -14.87
CA PRO A 277 -9.72 -10.91 -15.42
C PRO A 277 -10.56 -12.03 -14.80
N TYR A 278 -10.90 -11.92 -13.52
CA TYR A 278 -11.71 -12.93 -12.80
C TYR A 278 -13.21 -12.84 -13.12
N LEU A 279 -13.67 -11.68 -13.62
CA LEU A 279 -15.07 -11.39 -13.97
C LEU A 279 -15.38 -11.63 -15.44
N VAL A 280 -14.36 -11.57 -16.31
CA VAL A 280 -14.53 -11.63 -17.77
C VAL A 280 -14.23 -13.03 -18.31
N SER A 281 -13.19 -13.69 -17.82
CA SER A 281 -12.72 -14.97 -18.36
C SER A 281 -13.49 -16.17 -17.77
N PRO A 282 -14.27 -16.91 -18.59
CA PRO A 282 -14.93 -18.12 -18.13
C PRO A 282 -13.89 -19.19 -17.76
N GLY A 283 -14.06 -19.83 -16.60
CA GLY A 283 -13.17 -20.90 -16.16
C GLY A 283 -11.80 -20.47 -15.65
N HIS A 284 -11.58 -19.17 -15.36
CA HIS A 284 -10.35 -18.70 -14.75
C HIS A 284 -10.05 -19.46 -13.43
N PRO A 285 -8.95 -20.24 -13.31
CA PRO A 285 -8.76 -21.15 -12.18
C PRO A 285 -8.71 -20.46 -10.82
N SER A 286 -8.08 -19.27 -10.73
CA SER A 286 -8.03 -18.48 -9.49
C SER A 286 -9.32 -17.73 -9.15
N ALA A 287 -10.27 -17.58 -10.08
CA ALA A 287 -11.42 -16.68 -9.88
C ALA A 287 -12.33 -17.09 -8.70
N PRO A 288 -12.69 -18.37 -8.50
CA PRO A 288 -13.51 -18.77 -7.36
C PRO A 288 -12.87 -18.40 -6.03
N VAL A 289 -11.57 -18.66 -5.87
CA VAL A 289 -10.84 -18.38 -4.62
C VAL A 289 -10.72 -16.87 -4.38
N VAL A 290 -10.27 -16.11 -5.37
CA VAL A 290 -10.06 -14.66 -5.24
C VAL A 290 -11.37 -13.94 -4.97
N LEU A 291 -12.39 -14.16 -5.81
CA LEU A 291 -13.67 -13.46 -5.69
C LEU A 291 -14.38 -13.83 -4.39
N HIS A 292 -14.32 -15.10 -3.95
CA HIS A 292 -14.89 -15.51 -2.67
C HIS A 292 -14.19 -14.83 -1.49
N ARG A 293 -12.85 -14.77 -1.48
CA ARG A 293 -12.10 -14.10 -0.40
C ARG A 293 -12.34 -12.59 -0.36
N VAL A 294 -12.36 -11.93 -1.52
CA VAL A 294 -12.67 -10.49 -1.60
C VAL A 294 -14.10 -10.21 -1.15
N TRP A 295 -15.08 -11.00 -1.60
CA TRP A 295 -16.48 -10.83 -1.21
C TRP A 295 -16.71 -11.07 0.29
N ALA A 296 -16.05 -12.08 0.85
CA ALA A 296 -16.14 -12.44 2.26
C ALA A 296 -15.43 -11.45 3.20
N SER A 297 -14.59 -10.54 2.68
CA SER A 297 -13.85 -9.59 3.53
C SER A 297 -14.76 -8.55 4.19
N GLY A 298 -15.95 -8.29 3.63
CA GLY A 298 -16.94 -7.38 4.20
C GLY A 298 -17.51 -6.38 3.19
N PRO A 299 -18.24 -5.34 3.65
CA PRO A 299 -18.97 -4.42 2.76
C PRO A 299 -18.11 -3.74 1.70
N ASN A 300 -16.89 -3.32 2.04
CA ASN A 300 -15.97 -2.68 1.11
C ASN A 300 -15.48 -3.66 0.01
N GLY A 301 -15.24 -4.93 0.36
CA GLY A 301 -14.89 -5.97 -0.60
C GLY A 301 -16.04 -6.30 -1.55
N GLN A 302 -17.25 -6.39 -1.01
CA GLN A 302 -18.48 -6.57 -1.79
C GLN A 302 -18.71 -5.42 -2.78
N GLU A 303 -18.51 -4.19 -2.32
CA GLU A 303 -18.57 -2.99 -3.16
C GLU A 303 -17.54 -3.03 -4.29
N CYS A 304 -16.30 -3.48 -4.02
CA CYS A 304 -15.27 -3.61 -5.05
C CYS A 304 -15.67 -4.60 -6.16
N VAL A 305 -16.22 -5.76 -5.78
CA VAL A 305 -16.69 -6.75 -6.77
C VAL A 305 -17.86 -6.19 -7.58
N ALA A 306 -18.86 -5.60 -6.93
CA ALA A 306 -20.03 -5.03 -7.61
C ALA A 306 -19.64 -3.89 -8.56
N ARG A 307 -18.76 -2.98 -8.10
CA ARG A 307 -18.24 -1.88 -8.91
C ARG A 307 -17.40 -2.38 -10.07
N ALA A 308 -16.52 -3.36 -9.87
CA ALA A 308 -15.72 -3.94 -10.95
C ALA A 308 -16.61 -4.61 -12.03
N MET A 309 -17.72 -5.25 -11.64
CA MET A 309 -18.71 -5.76 -12.61
C MET A 309 -19.36 -4.62 -13.39
N ALA A 310 -19.80 -3.56 -12.71
CA ALA A 310 -20.44 -2.41 -13.34
C ALA A 310 -19.49 -1.64 -14.29
N GLU A 311 -18.24 -1.42 -13.89
CA GLU A 311 -17.21 -0.75 -14.70
C GLU A 311 -16.83 -1.60 -15.92
N THR A 312 -16.74 -2.92 -15.76
CA THR A 312 -16.50 -3.83 -16.87
C THR A 312 -17.67 -3.82 -17.85
N HIS A 313 -18.92 -3.83 -17.35
CA HIS A 313 -20.12 -3.68 -18.19
C HIS A 313 -20.16 -2.33 -18.92
N ALA A 314 -19.79 -1.25 -18.26
CA ALA A 314 -19.75 0.07 -18.88
C ALA A 314 -18.70 0.17 -20.00
N ARG A 315 -17.58 -0.55 -19.88
CA ARG A 315 -16.48 -0.56 -20.86
C ARG A 315 -16.72 -1.52 -22.03
N GLU A 316 -17.22 -2.71 -21.75
CA GLU A 316 -17.26 -3.86 -22.68
C GLU A 316 -18.69 -4.27 -23.06
N GLY A 317 -19.69 -3.58 -22.52
CA GLY A 317 -21.11 -3.82 -22.78
C GLY A 317 -21.62 -5.14 -22.18
N ALA A 318 -22.65 -5.69 -22.81
CA ALA A 318 -23.43 -6.81 -22.29
C ALA A 318 -22.75 -8.19 -22.44
N ALA A 319 -21.59 -8.27 -23.10
CA ALA A 319 -20.96 -9.54 -23.48
C ALA A 319 -20.61 -10.43 -22.26
N HIS A 320 -20.20 -9.81 -21.15
CA HIS A 320 -19.73 -10.52 -19.96
C HIS A 320 -20.79 -10.67 -18.86
N VAL A 321 -22.00 -10.15 -19.06
CA VAL A 321 -23.12 -10.26 -18.10
C VAL A 321 -23.45 -11.71 -17.72
N PRO A 322 -23.42 -12.72 -18.63
CA PRO A 322 -23.59 -14.11 -18.24
C PRO A 322 -22.56 -14.61 -17.24
N ARG A 323 -21.28 -14.28 -17.44
CA ARG A 323 -20.21 -14.67 -16.53
C ARG A 323 -20.34 -13.96 -15.19
N MET A 324 -20.68 -12.67 -15.19
CA MET A 324 -20.95 -11.91 -13.96
C MET A 324 -22.12 -12.49 -13.17
N LEU A 325 -23.17 -12.97 -13.86
CA LEU A 325 -24.28 -13.68 -13.23
C LEU A 325 -23.82 -15.00 -12.60
N ASP A 326 -22.98 -15.79 -13.29
CA ASP A 326 -22.40 -17.02 -12.73
C ASP A 326 -21.62 -16.71 -11.44
N VAL A 327 -20.77 -15.68 -11.46
CA VAL A 327 -20.06 -15.19 -10.26
C VAL A 327 -21.05 -14.81 -9.16
N CYS A 328 -22.13 -14.10 -9.48
CA CYS A 328 -23.16 -13.74 -8.51
C CYS A 328 -23.84 -14.98 -7.89
N GLN A 329 -24.01 -16.06 -8.64
CA GLN A 329 -24.56 -17.31 -8.11
C GLN A 329 -23.54 -18.00 -7.20
N ASP A 330 -22.30 -18.12 -7.64
CA ASP A 330 -21.21 -18.74 -6.86
C ASP A 330 -21.02 -18.05 -5.51
N LEU A 331 -21.10 -16.71 -5.49
CA LEU A 331 -20.96 -15.89 -4.28
C LEU A 331 -22.27 -15.70 -3.49
N LYS A 332 -23.41 -16.17 -4.00
CA LYS A 332 -24.76 -15.84 -3.48
C LYS A 332 -24.97 -14.32 -3.33
N ALA A 333 -24.47 -13.56 -4.30
CA ALA A 333 -24.32 -12.12 -4.26
C ALA A 333 -25.37 -11.36 -5.09
N LEU A 334 -26.25 -12.05 -5.83
CA LEU A 334 -27.14 -11.43 -6.83
C LEU A 334 -27.93 -10.22 -6.29
N SER A 335 -28.64 -10.36 -5.17
CA SER A 335 -29.40 -9.24 -4.59
C SER A 335 -28.49 -8.08 -4.23
N ALA A 336 -27.39 -8.37 -3.53
CA ALA A 336 -26.44 -7.36 -3.08
C ALA A 336 -25.79 -6.58 -4.25
N VAL A 337 -25.46 -7.26 -5.35
CA VAL A 337 -24.92 -6.63 -6.56
C VAL A 337 -26.00 -5.77 -7.23
N LEU A 338 -27.22 -6.27 -7.40
CA LEU A 338 -28.32 -5.48 -7.97
C LEU A 338 -28.57 -4.20 -7.16
N ASP A 339 -28.49 -4.25 -5.83
CA ASP A 339 -28.71 -3.11 -4.91
C ASP A 339 -27.70 -1.97 -5.09
N ARG A 340 -26.47 -2.29 -5.48
CA ARG A 340 -25.38 -1.32 -5.66
C ARG A 340 -25.17 -0.92 -7.12
N ALA A 341 -25.62 -1.76 -8.06
CA ALA A 341 -25.35 -1.59 -9.47
C ALA A 341 -26.02 -0.33 -10.07
N PRO A 342 -25.33 0.38 -10.99
CA PRO A 342 -25.96 1.37 -11.86
C PRO A 342 -27.13 0.75 -12.63
N HIS A 343 -28.18 1.54 -12.88
CA HIS A 343 -29.43 1.05 -13.47
C HIS A 343 -29.25 0.28 -14.78
N ALA A 344 -28.35 0.72 -15.66
CA ALA A 344 -28.12 0.05 -16.94
C ALA A 344 -27.62 -1.39 -16.76
N PHE A 345 -26.60 -1.59 -15.93
CA PHE A 345 -26.07 -2.91 -15.60
C PHE A 345 -27.10 -3.75 -14.83
N ALA A 346 -27.78 -3.15 -13.84
CA ALA A 346 -28.75 -3.84 -13.00
C ALA A 346 -29.93 -4.42 -13.82
N VAL A 347 -30.45 -3.68 -14.79
CA VAL A 347 -31.56 -4.12 -15.66
C VAL A 347 -31.15 -5.33 -16.51
N GLU A 348 -29.96 -5.30 -17.10
CA GLU A 348 -29.46 -6.40 -17.92
C GLU A 348 -29.18 -7.66 -17.09
N LEU A 349 -28.55 -7.50 -15.93
CA LEU A 349 -28.28 -8.60 -15.01
C LEU A 349 -29.58 -9.22 -14.48
N ALA A 350 -30.56 -8.41 -14.10
CA ALA A 350 -31.87 -8.85 -13.62
C ALA A 350 -32.66 -9.59 -14.71
N ALA A 351 -32.66 -9.08 -15.94
CA ALA A 351 -33.31 -9.73 -17.07
C ALA A 351 -32.72 -11.12 -17.35
N LEU A 352 -31.39 -11.25 -17.29
CA LEU A 352 -30.72 -12.54 -17.47
C LEU A 352 -30.96 -13.49 -16.29
N ALA A 353 -30.91 -12.98 -15.05
CA ALA A 353 -31.19 -13.74 -13.84
C ALA A 353 -32.61 -14.31 -13.84
N ALA A 354 -33.59 -13.52 -14.28
CA ALA A 354 -34.98 -13.95 -14.43
C ALA A 354 -35.14 -15.06 -15.47
N ARG A 355 -34.43 -14.96 -16.60
CA ARG A 355 -34.42 -16.01 -17.64
C ARG A 355 -33.85 -17.34 -17.14
N ARG A 356 -32.96 -17.29 -16.14
CA ARG A 356 -32.39 -18.47 -15.47
C ARG A 356 -33.09 -18.81 -14.15
N GLU A 357 -34.26 -18.22 -13.90
CA GLU A 357 -35.09 -18.49 -12.72
C GLU A 357 -34.43 -18.15 -11.37
N TYR A 358 -33.41 -17.28 -11.37
CA TYR A 358 -32.72 -16.82 -10.16
C TYR A 358 -33.34 -15.58 -9.52
N LEU A 359 -34.28 -14.92 -10.21
CA LEU A 359 -34.90 -13.67 -9.78
C LEU A 359 -36.38 -13.60 -10.18
N ASN A 360 -37.24 -13.20 -9.24
CA ASN A 360 -38.60 -12.78 -9.58
C ASN A 360 -38.57 -11.35 -10.15
N LEU A 361 -38.51 -11.26 -11.49
CA LEU A 361 -38.37 -10.00 -12.20
C LEU A 361 -39.52 -9.03 -11.96
N GLU A 362 -40.76 -9.52 -11.91
CA GLU A 362 -41.94 -8.66 -11.73
C GLU A 362 -41.87 -7.93 -10.39
N LYS A 363 -41.61 -8.68 -9.31
CA LYS A 363 -41.45 -8.12 -7.96
C LYS A 363 -40.29 -7.14 -7.90
N TRP A 364 -39.12 -7.53 -8.42
CA TRP A 364 -37.92 -6.68 -8.38
C TRP A 364 -38.11 -5.37 -9.17
N LEU A 365 -38.73 -5.43 -10.35
CA LEU A 365 -39.03 -4.22 -11.14
C LEU A 365 -40.02 -3.31 -10.42
N GLN A 366 -41.07 -3.85 -9.79
CA GLN A 366 -42.03 -3.05 -9.02
C GLN A 366 -41.34 -2.32 -7.86
N GLU A 367 -40.53 -3.03 -7.08
CA GLU A 367 -39.78 -2.46 -5.95
C GLU A 367 -38.79 -1.39 -6.43
N ARG A 368 -38.08 -1.62 -7.54
CA ARG A 368 -37.13 -0.65 -8.10
C ARG A 368 -37.76 0.56 -8.76
N CYS A 369 -38.86 0.38 -9.47
CA CYS A 369 -39.64 1.50 -9.99
C CYS A 369 -40.18 2.38 -8.86
N ALA A 370 -40.66 1.77 -7.77
CA ALA A 370 -41.11 2.51 -6.59
C ALA A 370 -39.99 3.27 -5.89
N ALA A 371 -38.79 2.69 -5.80
CA ALA A 371 -37.65 3.30 -5.12
C ALA A 371 -36.92 4.37 -5.95
N SER A 372 -36.76 4.17 -7.26
CA SER A 372 -35.91 5.02 -8.14
C SER A 372 -36.69 5.84 -9.17
N GLY A 373 -38.00 5.64 -9.29
CA GLY A 373 -38.91 6.47 -10.09
C GLY A 373 -38.55 6.56 -11.57
N ALA A 374 -38.71 7.76 -12.15
CA ALA A 374 -38.64 8.00 -13.59
C ALA A 374 -37.27 7.67 -14.22
N GLN A 375 -36.17 7.82 -13.49
CA GLN A 375 -34.82 7.54 -14.02
C GLN A 375 -34.62 6.06 -14.34
N PHE A 376 -35.10 5.19 -13.45
CA PHE A 376 -35.05 3.74 -13.65
C PHE A 376 -36.01 3.33 -14.77
N VAL A 377 -37.23 3.86 -14.79
CA VAL A 377 -38.22 3.64 -15.87
C VAL A 377 -37.64 4.00 -17.24
N GLY A 378 -36.99 5.15 -17.37
CA GLY A 378 -36.33 5.56 -18.61
C GLY A 378 -35.23 4.59 -19.03
N THR A 379 -34.48 4.03 -18.07
CA THR A 379 -33.45 3.02 -18.33
C THR A 379 -34.06 1.71 -18.84
N CYS A 380 -35.18 1.26 -18.26
CA CYS A 380 -35.92 0.08 -18.73
C CYS A 380 -36.42 0.26 -20.17
N ILE A 381 -36.98 1.43 -20.52
CA ILE A 381 -37.43 1.73 -21.88
C ILE A 381 -36.24 1.73 -22.85
N ARG A 382 -35.12 2.34 -22.46
CA ARG A 382 -33.90 2.33 -23.28
C ARG A 382 -33.41 0.92 -23.53
N PHE A 383 -33.36 0.08 -22.48
CA PHE A 383 -32.99 -1.33 -22.59
C PHE A 383 -33.90 -2.09 -23.57
N LEU A 384 -35.23 -1.97 -23.42
CA LEU A 384 -36.19 -2.61 -24.34
C LEU A 384 -36.00 -2.14 -25.78
N ARG A 385 -35.80 -0.83 -25.99
CA ARG A 385 -35.59 -0.25 -27.32
C ARG A 385 -34.33 -0.80 -27.98
N MET A 386 -33.20 -0.80 -27.26
CA MET A 386 -31.92 -1.34 -27.78
C MET A 386 -32.05 -2.79 -28.22
N ARG A 387 -32.77 -3.62 -27.44
CA ARG A 387 -33.01 -5.02 -27.76
C ARG A 387 -34.02 -5.24 -28.88
N ALA A 388 -35.03 -4.39 -29.01
CA ALA A 388 -36.03 -4.46 -30.07
C ALA A 388 -35.48 -4.02 -31.44
N THR A 389 -34.61 -3.01 -31.47
CA THR A 389 -34.04 -2.49 -32.74
C THR A 389 -32.79 -3.24 -33.19
N GLY A 390 -32.28 -4.18 -32.39
CA GLY A 390 -31.00 -4.85 -32.67
C GLY A 390 -29.80 -3.88 -32.71
N ALA A 391 -29.95 -2.68 -32.16
CA ALA A 391 -28.92 -1.64 -32.14
C ALA A 391 -27.90 -1.85 -31.00
N ASP A 392 -27.95 -3.00 -30.34
CA ASP A 392 -26.95 -3.42 -29.37
C ASP A 392 -25.70 -3.84 -30.15
N GLU A 393 -24.76 -2.90 -30.33
CA GLU A 393 -23.50 -3.09 -31.04
C GLU A 393 -22.53 -4.06 -30.32
N SER A 394 -22.98 -4.75 -29.27
CA SER A 394 -22.18 -5.66 -28.44
C SER A 394 -22.24 -7.10 -28.96
N PRO A 395 -21.30 -7.55 -29.81
CA PRO A 395 -21.24 -8.95 -30.26
C PRO A 395 -21.14 -9.89 -29.05
N GLY A 396 -22.07 -10.85 -28.94
CA GLY A 396 -22.14 -11.80 -27.83
C GLY A 396 -23.11 -11.44 -26.70
N ALA A 397 -23.79 -10.29 -26.77
CA ALA A 397 -24.83 -9.93 -25.81
C ALA A 397 -25.98 -10.96 -25.78
N PRO A 398 -26.51 -11.34 -24.60
CA PRO A 398 -27.62 -12.29 -24.51
C PRO A 398 -28.88 -11.70 -25.16
N LYS A 399 -29.56 -12.43 -26.06
CA LYS A 399 -30.87 -11.99 -26.58
C LYS A 399 -31.90 -11.88 -25.46
N LEU A 400 -32.76 -10.86 -25.53
CA LEU A 400 -33.87 -10.69 -24.59
C LEU A 400 -34.98 -11.70 -24.93
N ALA A 401 -35.42 -12.48 -23.94
CA ALA A 401 -36.52 -13.43 -24.11
C ALA A 401 -37.87 -12.70 -24.14
N VAL A 402 -38.84 -13.24 -24.89
CA VAL A 402 -40.15 -12.62 -25.09
C VAL A 402 -40.91 -12.54 -23.77
N GLU A 403 -40.79 -13.57 -22.93
CA GLU A 403 -41.40 -13.65 -21.60
C GLU A 403 -40.83 -12.57 -20.68
N THR A 404 -39.51 -12.37 -20.71
CA THR A 404 -38.84 -11.32 -19.95
C THR A 404 -39.32 -9.94 -20.40
N ALA A 405 -39.41 -9.70 -21.72
CA ALA A 405 -39.91 -8.43 -22.26
C ALA A 405 -41.37 -8.16 -21.86
N ALA A 406 -42.23 -9.18 -21.86
CA ALA A 406 -43.62 -9.06 -21.43
C ALA A 406 -43.74 -8.61 -19.97
N VAL A 407 -42.88 -9.11 -19.07
CA VAL A 407 -42.85 -8.68 -17.66
C VAL A 407 -42.47 -7.20 -17.54
N PHE A 408 -41.48 -6.72 -18.30
CA PHE A 408 -41.16 -5.29 -18.33
C PHE A 408 -42.36 -4.45 -18.77
N PHE A 409 -43.02 -4.80 -19.89
CA PHE A 409 -44.19 -4.05 -20.36
C PHE A 409 -45.33 -4.04 -19.35
N LYS A 410 -45.63 -5.18 -18.72
CA LYS A 410 -46.66 -5.32 -17.68
C LYS A 410 -46.42 -4.34 -16.52
N VAL A 411 -45.20 -4.32 -15.97
CA VAL A 411 -44.86 -3.45 -14.83
C VAL A 411 -44.85 -1.98 -15.23
N LEU A 412 -44.32 -1.65 -16.41
CA LEU A 412 -44.27 -0.27 -16.90
C LEU A 412 -45.67 0.30 -17.20
N GLN A 413 -46.58 -0.50 -17.77
CA GLN A 413 -47.98 -0.10 -18.01
C GLN A 413 -48.74 0.10 -16.70
N ALA A 414 -48.56 -0.80 -15.72
CA ALA A 414 -49.16 -0.66 -14.40
C ALA A 414 -48.70 0.62 -13.67
N GLY A 415 -47.41 0.98 -13.82
CA GLY A 415 -46.86 2.23 -13.28
C GLY A 415 -47.36 3.49 -14.02
N ALA A 416 -47.56 3.42 -15.33
CA ALA A 416 -48.07 4.54 -16.14
C ALA A 416 -49.53 4.90 -15.81
N GLY A 417 -50.35 3.93 -15.38
CA GLY A 417 -51.74 4.15 -14.96
C GLY A 417 -51.91 4.95 -13.66
N GLY A 418 -50.83 5.17 -12.90
CA GLY A 418 -50.82 5.97 -11.66
C GLY A 418 -50.31 7.41 -11.83
N VAL A 419 -49.83 7.80 -13.01
CA VAL A 419 -49.40 9.17 -13.32
C VAL A 419 -50.61 9.92 -13.88
N ALA A 420 -51.27 10.74 -13.06
CA ALA A 420 -52.30 11.64 -13.53
C ALA A 420 -51.74 12.54 -14.65
N PRO A 421 -52.48 12.76 -15.75
CA PRO A 421 -52.03 13.65 -16.82
C PRO A 421 -52.13 15.10 -16.32
N GLY A 422 -50.99 15.73 -16.05
CA GLY A 422 -50.88 17.17 -15.83
C GLY A 422 -49.50 17.62 -16.27
N ALA A 423 -49.29 18.62 -17.11
CA ALA A 423 -50.17 19.55 -17.80
C ALA A 423 -49.60 19.76 -19.22
N GLN A 424 -50.45 20.21 -20.13
CA GLN A 424 -50.07 20.70 -21.45
C GLN A 424 -49.06 21.85 -21.38
#